data_AF-A0A1H8CJ62-F1
#
_entry.id   AF-A0A1H8CJ62-F1
#
_cell.length_a   1.000
_cell.length_b   1.000
_cell.length_c   1.000
_cell.angle_alpha   90.00
_cell.angle_beta   90.00
_cell.angle_gamma   90.00
#
_symmetry.space_group_name_H-M   'P 1'
#
loop_
_entity.id
_entity.type
_entity.pdbx_description
1 polymer ?
#
loop_
_entity_poly.entity_id
_entity_poly.type
_entity_poly.pdbx_seq_one_letter_code
_entity_poly.pdbx_strand_id
1 'polypeptide(L)' 'MDAKNVHATRDDLAPLFSTEALDGNVISKLKLSDFKGKWVILFFYPSNFTSV' A
#
# COMPACT_ATOMS: atom_id res chain seq x y z
N MET A 1 -5.21 24.14 -3.79
CA MET A 1 -4.07 23.42 -3.16
C MET A 1 -4.67 22.69 -1.98
N ASP A 2 -5.39 21.62 -2.30
CA ASP A 2 -6.30 20.97 -1.37
C ASP A 2 -5.49 20.01 -0.50
N ALA A 3 -5.66 20.15 0.82
CA ALA A 3 -5.04 19.28 1.80
C ALA A 3 -5.39 17.83 1.44
N LYS A 4 -4.41 17.08 0.95
CA LYS A 4 -4.57 15.65 0.69
C LYS A 4 -5.03 15.01 1.99
N ASN A 5 -6.23 14.43 2.00
CA ASN A 5 -6.75 13.62 3.11
C ASN A 5 -5.63 12.69 3.60
N VAL A 6 -5.11 12.95 4.79
CA VAL A 6 -4.00 12.19 5.40
C VAL A 6 -4.50 10.85 5.97
N HIS A 7 -5.81 10.63 5.93
CA HIS A 7 -6.48 9.48 6.53
C HIS A 7 -7.31 8.74 5.48
N ALA A 8 -7.30 7.41 5.55
CA ALA A 8 -8.16 6.58 4.72
C ALA A 8 -9.58 6.60 5.28
N THR A 9 -10.55 6.97 4.46
CA THR A 9 -11.97 6.85 4.77
C THR A 9 -12.67 5.98 3.73
N ARG A 10 -13.88 5.51 4.03
CA ARG A 10 -14.68 4.74 3.07
C ARG A 10 -15.09 5.66 1.90
N ASP A 11 -15.12 5.11 0.69
CA ASP A 11 -15.58 5.76 -0.55
C ASP A 11 -14.65 6.85 -1.14
N ASP A 12 -13.62 7.29 -0.39
CA ASP A 12 -12.53 8.13 -0.90
C ASP A 12 -11.55 7.35 -1.81
N LEU A 13 -10.81 8.07 -2.65
CA LEU A 13 -9.65 7.49 -3.32
C LEU A 13 -8.62 7.02 -2.28
N ALA A 14 -8.20 5.76 -2.39
CA ALA A 14 -7.19 5.20 -1.51
C ALA A 14 -5.90 6.05 -1.52
N PRO A 15 -5.26 6.32 -0.37
CA PRO A 15 -4.03 7.08 -0.30
C PRO A 15 -2.91 6.44 -1.14
N LEU A 16 -2.32 7.23 -2.05
CA LEU A 16 -1.21 6.75 -2.87
C LEU A 16 0.02 6.52 -2.00
N PHE A 17 0.64 5.35 -2.16
CA PHE A 17 1.93 5.04 -1.57
C PHE A 17 2.90 4.49 -2.62
N SER A 18 4.20 4.60 -2.32
CA SER A 18 5.27 3.92 -3.04
C SER A 18 6.30 3.44 -2.04
N THR A 19 6.74 2.19 -2.19
CA THR A 19 7.70 1.54 -1.29
C THR A 19 8.57 0.57 -2.08
N GLU A 20 9.69 0.16 -1.50
CA GLU A 20 10.35 -1.08 -1.89
C GLU A 20 9.55 -2.27 -1.38
N ALA A 21 9.45 -3.32 -2.19
CA ALA A 21 8.77 -4.56 -1.87
C ALA A 21 9.58 -5.75 -2.37
N LEU A 22 9.52 -6.85 -1.61
CA LEU A 22 10.07 -8.14 -2.01
C LEU A 22 8.98 -8.96 -2.71
N ASP A 23 9.16 -9.26 -3.99
CA ASP A 23 8.31 -10.16 -4.77
C ASP A 23 9.15 -11.37 -5.23
N GLY A 24 8.83 -12.55 -4.70
CA GLY A 24 9.72 -13.71 -4.76
C GLY A 24 11.07 -13.40 -4.11
N ASN A 25 12.13 -13.39 -4.91
CA ASN A 25 13.51 -13.07 -4.48
C ASN A 25 14.02 -11.74 -5.07
N VAL A 26 13.12 -10.89 -5.58
CA VAL A 26 13.48 -9.62 -6.22
C VAL A 26 12.92 -8.47 -5.41
N ILE A 27 13.80 -7.53 -5.04
CA ILE A 27 13.39 -6.26 -4.46
C ILE A 27 13.12 -5.29 -5.62
N SER A 28 11.93 -4.69 -5.63
CA SER A 28 11.55 -3.70 -6.64
C SER A 28 10.69 -2.59 -6.04
N LYS A 29 10.62 -1.47 -6.76
CA LYS A 29 9.76 -0.35 -6.38
C LYS A 29 8.32 -0.64 -6.77
N LEU A 30 7.43 -0.62 -5.79
CA LEU A 30 5.99 -0.81 -5.96
C LEU A 30 5.26 0.53 -5.75
N LYS A 31 4.20 0.77 -6.54
CA LYS A 31 3.26 1.88 -6.33
C LYS A 31 1.83 1.35 -6.38
N LEU A 32 0.97 1.87 -5.52
CA LEU A 32 -0.47 1.53 -5.58
C LEU A 32 -1.09 1.84 -6.96
N SER A 33 -0.62 2.91 -7.61
CA SER A 33 -1.11 3.34 -8.92
C SER A 33 -0.90 2.31 -10.03
N ASP A 34 0.08 1.41 -9.89
CA ASP A 34 0.42 0.43 -10.92
C ASP A 34 -0.63 -0.69 -11.02
N PHE A 35 -1.51 -0.81 -10.01
CA PHE A 35 -2.59 -1.80 -9.94
C PHE A 35 -3.96 -1.27 -10.38
N LYS A 36 -4.04 -0.08 -11.01
CA LYS A 36 -5.31 0.46 -11.51
C LYS A 36 -6.01 -0.55 -12.44
N GLY A 37 -7.33 -0.68 -12.27
CA GLY A 37 -8.14 -1.66 -13.01
C GLY A 37 -8.18 -3.06 -12.38
N LYS A 38 -7.51 -3.26 -11.24
CA LYS A 38 -7.56 -4.50 -10.45
C LYS A 38 -8.12 -4.22 -9.06
N TRP A 39 -8.78 -5.23 -8.46
CA TRP A 39 -9.08 -5.21 -7.03
C TRP A 39 -7.78 -5.41 -6.24
N VAL A 40 -7.58 -4.60 -5.21
CA VAL A 40 -6.39 -4.62 -4.36
C VAL A 40 -6.82 -4.78 -2.91
N ILE A 41 -6.25 -5.76 -2.21
CA ILE A 41 -6.38 -5.94 -0.76
C ILE A 41 -5.04 -5.58 -0.14
N LEU A 42 -5.02 -4.58 0.75
CA LEU A 42 -3.85 -4.18 1.52
C LEU A 42 -4.07 -4.57 2.98
N PHE A 43 -3.14 -5.33 3.55
CA PHE A 43 -3.15 -5.71 4.95
C PHE A 43 -1.85 -5.26 5.62
N PHE A 44 -1.95 -4.88 6.89
CA PHE A 44 -0.79 -4.54 7.72
C PHE A 44 -0.63 -5.62 8.78
N TYR A 45 0.61 -5.98 9.09
CA TYR A 45 0.96 -6.87 10.18
C TYR A 45 1.97 -6.19 11.11
N PRO A 46 2.09 -6.61 12.39
CA PRO A 46 2.84 -5.84 13.39
C PRO A 46 4.35 -5.78 13.11
N SER A 47 4.99 -6.93 12.90
CA SER A 47 6.42 -7.03 12.63
C SER A 47 6.79 -8.43 12.14
N ASN A 48 7.98 -8.55 11.55
CA ASN A 48 8.56 -9.82 11.15
C ASN A 48 9.10 -10.58 12.37
N PHE A 49 9.02 -11.93 12.32
CA PHE A 49 9.60 -12.85 13.31
C PHE A 49 9.14 -12.62 14.76
N THR A 50 7.93 -12.11 14.96
CA THR A 50 7.33 -11.93 16.30
C THR A 50 6.35 -13.06 16.62
N SER A 51 6.41 -13.59 17.84
CA SER A 51 5.56 -14.69 18.33
C SER A 51 4.18 -14.22 18.82
N VAL A 52 3.59 -13.22 18.16
CA VAL A 52 2.27 -12.68 18.54
C VAL A 52 1.22 -13.77 18.73
#